data_AF-A0A532CV49-F1
#
_entry.id   AF-A0A532CV49-F1
#
_cell.length_a   1.000
_cell.length_b   1.000
_cell.length_c   1.000
_cell.angle_alpha   90.00
_cell.angle_beta   90.00
_cell.angle_gamma   90.00
#
_symmetry.space_group_name_H-M   'P 1'
#
loop_
_entity.id
_entity.type
_entity.pdbx_description
1 polymer ?
#
loop_
_entity_poly.entity_id
_entity_poly.type
_entity_poly.pdbx_seq_one_letter_code
_entity_poly.pdbx_strand_id
1 'polypeptide(L)' 'MSTETNLTPKEKQDRYRRRLRRKGLRPVQIWVPDTRTEGFAGECRRQARLAARSAQEKPTLDFISEIADWDSA' A
#
# COMPACT_ATOMS: atom_id res chain seq x y z
N MET A 1 -9.08 -6.09 38.10
CA MET A 1 -8.93 -7.23 37.18
C MET A 1 -9.21 -6.72 35.78
N SER A 2 -8.15 -6.42 35.01
CA SER A 2 -8.30 -5.89 33.66
C SER A 2 -8.82 -6.99 32.75
N THR A 3 -10.06 -6.86 32.30
CA THR A 3 -10.67 -7.78 31.34
C THR A 3 -9.97 -7.61 29.99
N GLU A 4 -9.19 -8.61 29.59
CA GLU A 4 -8.70 -8.70 28.22
C GLU A 4 -9.90 -8.73 27.27
N THR A 5 -10.19 -7.59 26.66
CA THR A 5 -11.33 -7.47 25.74
C THR A 5 -10.93 -8.17 24.45
N ASN A 6 -11.38 -9.40 24.26
CA ASN A 6 -11.23 -10.14 23.02
C ASN A 6 -12.12 -9.51 21.93
N LEU A 7 -11.56 -8.53 21.23
CA LEU A 7 -12.22 -7.87 20.11
C LEU A 7 -12.30 -8.82 18.91
N THR A 8 -13.47 -8.86 18.28
CA THR A 8 -13.68 -9.51 16.98
C THR A 8 -12.85 -8.84 15.88
N PRO A 9 -12.56 -9.53 14.76
CA PRO A 9 -11.88 -8.92 13.61
C PRO A 9 -12.54 -7.63 13.11
N LYS A 10 -13.89 -7.58 13.11
CA LYS A 10 -14.66 -6.39 12.73
C LYS A 10 -14.38 -5.21 13.67
N GLU A 11 -14.43 -5.43 14.97
CA GLU A 11 -14.17 -4.38 15.97
C GLU A 11 -12.72 -3.89 15.93
N LYS A 12 -11.75 -4.80 15.69
CA LYS A 12 -10.35 -4.45 15.46
C LYS A 12 -10.21 -3.54 14.24
N GLN A 13 -10.87 -3.89 13.14
CA GLN A 13 -10.82 -3.11 11.91
C GLN A 13 -11.49 -1.74 12.06
N ASP A 14 -12.63 -1.67 12.75
CA ASP A 14 -13.33 -0.41 13.04
C ASP A 14 -12.49 0.50 13.94
N ARG A 15 -11.87 -0.05 14.99
CA ARG A 15 -10.94 0.69 15.86
C ARG A 15 -9.76 1.25 15.07
N TYR A 16 -9.17 0.43 14.19
CA TYR A 16 -8.07 0.84 13.31
C TYR A 16 -8.49 1.98 12.37
N ARG A 17 -9.61 1.83 11.66
CA ARG A 17 -10.14 2.86 10.75
C ARG A 17 -10.48 4.16 11.48
N ARG A 18 -11.06 4.10 12.70
CA ARG A 18 -11.31 5.29 13.53
C ARG A 18 -10.03 6.04 13.87
N ARG A 19 -8.94 5.32 14.18
CA ARG A 19 -7.62 5.93 14.45
C ARG A 19 -7.07 6.64 13.21
N LEU A 20 -7.16 6.01 12.03
CA LEU A 20 -6.70 6.64 10.78
C LEU A 20 -7.52 7.87 10.40
N ARG A 21 -8.85 7.81 10.54
CA ARG A 21 -9.73 8.97 10.28
C ARG A 21 -9.40 10.16 11.18
N ARG A 22 -9.07 9.91 12.45
CA ARG A 22 -8.61 10.97 13.38
C ARG A 22 -7.28 11.61 12.97
N LYS A 23 -6.46 10.92 12.18
CA LYS A 23 -5.24 11.47 11.55
C LYS A 23 -5.52 12.17 10.21
N GLY A 24 -6.79 12.37 9.83
CA GLY A 24 -7.17 12.99 8.55
C GLY A 24 -7.11 12.04 7.35
N LEU A 25 -6.87 10.73 7.55
CA LEU A 25 -6.74 9.77 6.46
C LEU A 25 -8.10 9.17 6.06
N ARG A 26 -8.32 9.01 4.75
CA ARG A 26 -9.50 8.33 4.19
C ARG A 26 -9.13 6.95 3.64
N PRO A 27 -9.87 5.88 3.97
CA PRO A 27 -9.63 4.58 3.36
C PRO A 27 -9.97 4.62 1.86
N VAL A 28 -9.11 4.01 1.05
CA VAL A 28 -9.36 3.75 -0.38
C VAL A 28 -9.42 2.24 -0.56
N GLN A 29 -10.50 1.73 -1.16
CA GLN A 29 -10.60 0.34 -1.58
C GLN A 29 -10.37 0.27 -3.08
N ILE A 30 -9.35 -0.49 -3.47
CA ILE A 30 -9.06 -0.82 -4.86
C ILE A 30 -9.07 -2.34 -5.01
N TRP A 31 -9.52 -2.80 -6.17
CA TRP A 31 -9.36 -4.19 -6.56
C TRP A 31 -7.98 -4.35 -7.19
N VAL A 32 -7.23 -5.34 -6.72
CA VAL A 32 -5.91 -5.70 -7.22
C VAL A 32 -5.95 -7.15 -7.72
N PRO A 33 -5.08 -7.55 -8.67
CA PRO A 33 -4.99 -8.95 -9.08
C PRO A 33 -4.69 -9.86 -7.88
N ASP A 34 -5.29 -11.06 -7.85
CA ASP A 34 -4.99 -12.05 -6.80
C ASP A 34 -3.57 -12.58 -6.99
N THR A 35 -2.71 -12.28 -6.01
CA THR A 35 -1.28 -12.58 -6.04
C THR A 35 -0.97 -14.07 -5.90
N ARG A 36 -1.98 -14.89 -5.57
CA ARG A 36 -1.87 -16.36 -5.46
C ARG A 36 -2.18 -17.07 -6.77
N THR A 37 -2.71 -16.37 -7.77
CA THR A 37 -3.01 -16.95 -9.08
C THR A 37 -1.73 -17.40 -9.76
N GLU A 38 -1.77 -18.57 -10.38
CA GLU A 38 -0.67 -19.04 -11.22
C GLU A 38 -0.33 -17.99 -12.29
N GLY A 39 0.96 -17.74 -12.50
CA GLY A 39 1.43 -16.75 -13.47
C GLY A 39 1.53 -15.31 -12.95
N PHE A 40 0.98 -14.97 -11.77
CA PHE A 40 1.12 -13.62 -11.20
C PHE A 40 2.59 -13.19 -11.09
N ALA A 41 3.45 -14.06 -10.56
CA ALA A 41 4.89 -13.78 -10.47
C ALA A 41 5.57 -13.63 -11.85
N GLY A 42 5.05 -14.29 -12.89
CA GLY A 42 5.53 -14.12 -14.27
C GLY A 42 5.14 -12.76 -14.83
N GLU A 43 3.89 -12.36 -14.62
CA GLU A 43 3.38 -11.06 -15.04
C GLU A 43 4.08 -9.90 -14.31
N CYS A 44 4.31 -10.01 -13.00
CA CYS A 44 5.10 -9.03 -12.25
C CYS A 44 6.50 -8.85 -12.86
N ARG A 45 7.19 -9.96 -13.19
CA ARG A 45 8.52 -9.90 -13.83
C ARG A 45 8.46 -9.25 -15.20
N ARG A 46 7.43 -9.54 -16.01
CA ARG A 46 7.24 -8.94 -17.33
C ARG A 46 7.02 -7.43 -17.22
N GLN A 47 6.11 -7.00 -16.34
CA GLN A 47 5.76 -5.60 -16.13
C GLN A 47 6.92 -4.79 -15.54
N ALA A 48 7.64 -5.34 -14.56
CA ALA A 48 8.82 -4.69 -13.99
C ALA A 48 9.88 -4.40 -15.06
N ARG A 49 10.11 -5.35 -15.99
CA ARG A 49 11.05 -5.14 -17.11
C ARG A 49 10.56 -4.09 -18.10
N LEU A 50 9.25 -4.00 -18.35
CA LEU A 50 8.69 -2.96 -19.21
C LEU A 50 8.84 -1.58 -18.57
N ALA A 51 8.52 -1.46 -17.28
CA ALA A 51 8.70 -0.23 -16.53
C ALA A 51 10.18 0.22 -16.52
N ALA A 52 11.11 -0.70 -16.24
CA ALA A 52 12.56 -0.42 -16.22
C ALA A 52 13.13 0.03 -17.58
N ARG A 53 12.49 -0.33 -18.68
CA ARG A 53 12.91 0.06 -20.05
C ARG A 53 12.17 1.29 -20.57
N SER A 54 11.24 1.83 -19.79
CA SER A 54 10.46 2.99 -20.16
C SER A 54 11.35 4.23 -20.19
N ALA A 55 11.20 5.08 -21.21
CA ALA A 55 11.90 6.37 -21.26
C ALA A 55 11.50 7.27 -20.08
N GLN A 56 10.31 7.04 -19.53
CA GLN A 56 9.76 7.76 -18.38
C GLN A 56 10.27 7.23 -17.04
N GLU A 57 11.00 6.10 -16.98
CA GLU A 57 11.43 5.51 -15.71
C GLU A 57 12.26 6.49 -14.88
N LYS A 58 13.35 6.99 -15.45
CA LYS A 58 14.27 7.89 -14.76
C LYS A 58 13.60 9.21 -14.38
N PRO A 59 12.91 9.93 -15.29
CA PRO A 59 12.18 11.14 -14.91
C PRO A 59 11.11 10.91 -13.83
N THR A 60 10.41 9.77 -13.86
CA THR A 60 9.37 9.46 -12.87
C THR A 60 9.99 9.23 -11.50
N LEU A 61 11.07 8.45 -11.42
CA LEU A 61 11.76 8.21 -10.16
C LEU A 61 12.40 9.48 -9.60
N ASP A 62 12.98 10.32 -10.47
CA ASP A 62 13.55 11.62 -10.07
C ASP A 62 12.48 12.55 -9.50
N PHE A 63 11.34 12.67 -10.18
CA PHE A 63 10.20 13.44 -9.69
C PHE A 63 9.70 12.92 -8.35
N ILE A 64 9.50 11.60 -8.21
CA ILE A 64 9.09 10.98 -6.94
C ILE A 64 10.09 11.29 -5.85
N SER A 65 11.39 11.17 -6.12
CA SER A 65 12.45 11.45 -5.15
C SER A 65 12.48 12.92 -4.74
N GLU A 66 12.16 13.84 -5.64
CA GLU A 66 12.11 15.28 -5.39
C GLU A 66 10.94 15.66 -4.47
N ILE A 67 9.76 15.08 -4.70
CA ILE A 67 8.54 15.41 -3.93
C ILE A 67 8.33 14.54 -2.69
N ALA A 68 9.06 13.43 -2.58
CA ALA A 68 8.90 12.50 -1.48
C ALA A 68 9.32 13.18 -0.18
N ASP A 69 8.36 13.26 0.74
CA ASP A 69 8.58 13.65 2.12
C ASP A 69 9.26 12.48 2.85
N TRP A 70 10.53 12.23 2.50
CA TRP A 70 11.43 11.39 3.27
C TRP A 70 11.80 12.17 4.52
N ASP A 71 10.87 12.25 5.47
CA ASP A 71 11.14 12.86 6.77
C ASP A 71 12.48 12.34 7.28
N SER A 72 13.39 13.28 7.42
CA SER A 72 14.76 13.08 7.88
C SER A 72 14.68 12.54 9.30
N ALA A 73 15.10 11.29 9.48
CA ALA A 73 15.23 10.68 10.80
C ALA A 73 16.15 11.52 11.72
#